data_AF-A0A354WQF9-F1
#
_entry.id   AF-A0A354WQF9-F1
#
_cell.length_a   1.000
_cell.length_b   1.000
_cell.length_c   1.000
_cell.angle_alpha   90.00
_cell.angle_beta   90.00
_cell.angle_gamma   90.00
#
_symmetry.space_group_name_H-M   'P 1'
#
loop_
_entity.id
_entity.type
_entity.pdbx_description
1 polymer ?
#
loop_
_entity_poly.entity_id
_entity_poly.type
_entity_poly.pdbx_seq_one_letter_code
_entity_poly.pdbx_strand_id
1 'polypeptide(L)'
;VVKELVTDDHLTLIPNTQYWNGTPKLDELTIRTLSNGDTLSAALQAGDIDAAYGMAYEAYPNFENGGYQFSAIQTSRAFFGSMNMTSPIMQDAAVRRAIAMGINKEGFVKTLLDGHGVAATGAFPDGFSTFGGENVKAEAYDPAGARAVLENAGWVDSDGDGIREKDGVKLTVRWLTYPSRQELPLLAESAQASLKEIGIDVDINCTANRREFLADMSSWDIYASALVTAPSGDPQYFFTTSCIPGMSYNFGAYDNPEVTALIEQLSKEFDPAKRGELAVTL
;
A
#
# COMPACT_ATOMS: atom_id res chain seq x y z
N VAL A 1 25.21 -9.33 -18.42
CA VAL A 1 25.05 -8.72 -19.76
C VAL A 1 23.79 -9.31 -20.37
N VAL A 2 22.95 -8.50 -21.01
CA VAL A 2 21.74 -9.02 -21.69
C VAL A 2 22.17 -9.87 -22.88
N LYS A 3 21.75 -11.14 -22.89
CA LYS A 3 21.91 -12.06 -24.02
C LYS A 3 20.68 -12.01 -24.92
N GLU A 4 19.49 -11.99 -24.34
CA GLU A 4 18.22 -12.03 -25.06
C GLU A 4 17.10 -11.36 -24.25
N LEU A 5 16.15 -10.73 -24.94
CA LEU A 5 14.92 -10.21 -24.37
C LEU A 5 13.76 -10.58 -25.31
N VAL A 6 12.81 -11.37 -24.80
CA VAL A 6 11.55 -11.69 -25.46
C VAL A 6 10.42 -11.07 -24.66
N THR A 7 9.72 -10.09 -25.25
CA THR A 7 8.63 -9.35 -24.61
C THR A 7 7.56 -10.31 -24.07
N ASP A 8 7.09 -10.06 -22.85
CA ASP A 8 6.08 -10.83 -22.11
C ASP A 8 6.42 -12.31 -21.85
N ASP A 9 7.67 -12.71 -22.09
CA ASP A 9 8.12 -14.09 -21.89
C ASP A 9 9.37 -14.15 -20.97
N HIS A 10 10.54 -13.71 -21.44
CA HIS A 10 11.76 -13.81 -20.63
C HIS A 10 12.88 -12.81 -20.98
N LEU A 11 13.80 -12.64 -20.03
CA LEU A 11 15.08 -11.94 -20.16
C LEU A 11 16.22 -12.90 -19.78
N THR A 12 17.13 -13.13 -20.71
CA THR A 12 18.31 -13.99 -20.48
C THR A 12 19.55 -13.13 -20.28
N LEU A 13 20.27 -13.39 -19.19
CA LEU A 13 21.48 -12.68 -18.78
C LEU A 13 22.67 -13.64 -18.67
N ILE A 14 23.83 -13.22 -19.16
CA ILE A 14 25.11 -13.93 -19.00
C ILE A 14 26.11 -13.12 -18.14
N PRO A 15 27.14 -13.75 -17.56
CA PRO A 15 28.20 -13.06 -16.82
C PRO A 15 28.75 -11.85 -17.53
N ASN A 16 28.88 -10.74 -16.79
CA ASN A 16 29.76 -9.66 -17.21
C ASN A 16 31.20 -9.98 -16.78
N THR A 17 32.00 -10.50 -17.69
CA THR A 17 33.42 -10.82 -17.41
C THR A 17 34.29 -9.58 -17.16
N GLN A 18 33.77 -8.38 -17.44
CA GLN A 18 34.41 -7.10 -17.16
C GLN A 18 33.80 -6.40 -15.93
N TYR A 19 33.06 -7.12 -15.10
CA TYR A 19 32.51 -6.56 -13.86
C TYR A 19 33.63 -6.23 -12.87
N TRP A 20 33.64 -5.01 -12.35
CA TRP A 20 34.76 -4.48 -11.58
C TRP A 20 34.82 -5.01 -10.14
N ASN A 21 33.70 -5.50 -9.59
CA ASN A 21 33.58 -5.95 -8.19
C ASN A 21 33.41 -7.47 -8.08
N GLY A 22 34.34 -8.21 -8.68
CA GLY A 22 34.37 -9.67 -8.65
C GLY A 22 33.68 -10.33 -9.85
N THR A 23 33.51 -11.65 -9.77
CA THR A 23 33.02 -12.46 -10.89
C THR A 23 31.69 -13.11 -10.51
N PRO A 24 30.61 -12.92 -11.30
CA PRO A 24 29.36 -13.66 -11.12
C PRO A 24 29.62 -15.18 -11.11
N LYS A 25 28.98 -15.89 -10.19
CA LYS A 25 29.14 -17.36 -10.04
C LYS A 25 28.16 -18.17 -10.88
N LEU A 26 27.18 -17.52 -11.51
CA LEU A 26 26.16 -18.14 -12.37
C LEU A 26 26.56 -17.97 -13.82
N ASP A 27 26.49 -19.03 -14.62
CA ASP A 27 26.83 -18.99 -16.05
C ASP A 27 25.72 -18.35 -16.91
N GLU A 28 24.47 -18.44 -16.45
CA GLU A 28 23.30 -17.84 -17.09
C GLU A 28 22.21 -17.58 -16.03
N LEU A 29 21.42 -16.54 -16.24
CA LEU A 29 20.23 -16.25 -15.45
C LEU A 29 19.08 -15.90 -16.39
N THR A 30 18.00 -16.68 -16.32
CA THR A 30 16.78 -16.43 -17.09
C THR A 30 15.67 -15.94 -16.17
N ILE A 31 15.19 -14.73 -16.42
CA ILE A 31 14.10 -14.11 -15.68
C ILE A 31 12.83 -14.27 -16.51
N ARG A 32 11.91 -15.13 -16.06
CA ARG A 32 10.63 -15.39 -16.74
C ARG A 32 9.55 -14.45 -16.23
N THR A 33 8.66 -14.02 -17.13
CA THR A 33 7.50 -13.19 -16.82
C THR A 33 6.30 -14.09 -16.54
N LEU A 34 5.99 -14.30 -15.26
CA LEU A 34 4.81 -15.04 -14.81
C LEU A 34 3.91 -14.10 -14.01
N SER A 35 2.80 -13.68 -14.60
CA SER A 35 1.98 -12.57 -14.10
C SER A 35 1.00 -12.95 -12.98
N ASN A 36 0.83 -14.25 -12.70
CA ASN A 36 -0.08 -14.77 -11.67
C ASN A 36 0.73 -15.56 -10.62
N GLY A 37 0.48 -15.29 -9.34
CA GLY A 37 1.08 -15.99 -8.20
C GLY A 37 0.84 -17.50 -8.19
N ASP A 38 -0.32 -17.97 -8.68
CA ASP A 38 -0.63 -19.41 -8.77
C ASP A 38 0.23 -20.10 -9.84
N THR A 39 0.34 -19.48 -11.02
CA THR A 39 1.21 -19.97 -12.10
C THR A 39 2.67 -19.98 -11.65
N LEU A 40 3.09 -18.95 -10.91
CA LEU A 40 4.44 -18.85 -10.35
C LEU A 40 4.71 -19.99 -9.34
N SER A 41 3.76 -20.27 -8.44
CA SER A 41 3.85 -21.38 -7.50
C SER A 41 3.93 -22.74 -8.21
N ALA A 42 3.06 -22.98 -9.19
CA ALA A 42 3.05 -24.24 -9.94
C ALA A 42 4.36 -24.47 -10.70
N ALA A 43 4.93 -23.42 -11.32
CA ALA A 43 6.22 -23.50 -12.01
C ALA A 43 7.37 -23.86 -11.04
N LEU A 44 7.37 -23.29 -9.83
CA LEU A 44 8.36 -23.62 -8.81
C LEU A 44 8.22 -25.07 -8.30
N GLN A 45 6.99 -25.57 -8.16
CA GLN A 45 6.74 -26.96 -7.77
C GLN A 45 7.15 -27.96 -8.85
N ALA A 46 6.92 -27.61 -10.12
CA ALA A 46 7.29 -28.43 -11.27
C ALA A 46 8.81 -28.49 -11.51
N GLY A 47 9.58 -27.56 -10.92
CA GLY A 47 11.01 -27.39 -11.20
C GLY A 47 11.30 -26.63 -12.49
N ASP A 48 10.30 -25.92 -13.03
CA ASP A 48 10.44 -25.07 -14.23
C ASP A 48 11.16 -23.74 -13.94
N ILE A 49 11.28 -23.38 -12.66
CA ILE A 49 12.03 -22.24 -12.14
C ILE A 49 12.70 -22.64 -10.82
N ASP A 50 13.87 -22.06 -10.54
CA ASP A 50 14.64 -22.36 -9.31
C ASP A 50 14.30 -21.42 -8.14
N ALA A 51 13.73 -20.25 -8.45
CA ALA A 51 13.39 -19.23 -7.46
C ALA A 51 12.17 -18.43 -7.91
N ALA A 52 11.38 -17.99 -6.93
CA ALA A 52 10.20 -17.17 -7.15
C ALA A 52 10.17 -15.97 -6.21
N TYR A 53 9.61 -14.86 -6.66
CA TYR A 53 9.36 -13.66 -5.87
C TYR A 53 7.94 -13.19 -6.09
N GLY A 54 7.20 -12.92 -5.01
CA GLY A 54 5.79 -12.49 -5.10
C GLY A 54 4.80 -13.63 -5.38
N MET A 55 5.04 -14.81 -4.82
CA MET A 55 4.03 -15.89 -4.79
C MET A 55 2.83 -15.52 -3.91
N ALA A 56 1.70 -16.17 -4.18
CA ALA A 56 0.54 -16.13 -3.29
C ALA A 56 0.88 -16.69 -1.91
N TYR A 57 0.50 -15.98 -0.85
CA TYR A 57 0.80 -16.36 0.54
C TYR A 57 0.19 -17.73 0.89
N GLU A 58 -1.02 -18.01 0.42
CA GLU A 58 -1.70 -19.30 0.58
C GLU A 58 -0.91 -20.48 0.00
N ALA A 59 0.00 -20.24 -0.95
CA ALA A 59 0.81 -21.28 -1.54
C ALA A 59 2.05 -21.63 -0.70
N TYR A 60 2.46 -20.78 0.25
CA TYR A 60 3.69 -20.95 1.02
C TYR A 60 3.75 -22.28 1.79
N PRO A 61 2.67 -22.74 2.46
CA PRO A 61 2.66 -24.03 3.15
C PRO A 61 3.06 -25.23 2.26
N ASN A 62 2.86 -25.13 0.94
CA ASN A 62 3.23 -26.20 0.01
C ASN A 62 4.76 -26.37 -0.15
N PHE A 63 5.56 -25.39 0.26
CA PHE A 63 7.01 -25.39 0.06
C PHE A 63 7.81 -25.54 1.37
N GLU A 64 7.17 -25.45 2.54
CA GLU A 64 7.84 -25.56 3.85
C GLU A 64 8.56 -26.90 4.05
N ASN A 65 8.04 -27.98 3.46
CA ASN A 65 8.58 -29.34 3.62
C ASN A 65 9.30 -29.86 2.37
N GLY A 66 9.50 -29.03 1.34
CA GLY A 66 10.01 -29.44 0.04
C GLY A 66 11.52 -29.26 -0.18
N GLY A 67 12.27 -28.86 0.84
CA GLY A 67 13.69 -28.48 0.70
C GLY A 67 13.90 -27.09 0.09
N TYR A 68 12.85 -26.27 0.07
CA TYR A 68 12.91 -24.87 -0.34
C TYR A 68 13.41 -23.99 0.80
N GLN A 69 14.11 -22.91 0.45
CA GLN A 69 14.54 -21.88 1.41
C GLN A 69 13.67 -20.64 1.25
N PHE A 70 13.05 -20.23 2.36
CA PHE A 70 12.35 -18.95 2.43
C PHE A 70 13.29 -17.86 2.93
N SER A 71 13.30 -16.73 2.22
CA SER A 71 13.96 -15.51 2.66
C SER A 71 12.94 -14.38 2.64
N ALA A 72 12.69 -13.81 3.82
CA ALA A 72 11.82 -12.66 3.98
C ALA A 72 12.60 -11.51 4.60
N ILE A 73 12.35 -10.30 4.10
CA ILE A 73 12.88 -9.08 4.69
C ILE A 73 11.79 -8.01 4.60
N GLN A 74 11.68 -7.22 5.65
CA GLN A 74 10.84 -6.04 5.60
C GLN A 74 11.39 -5.04 4.58
N THR A 75 10.51 -4.48 3.76
CA THR A 75 10.88 -3.49 2.75
C THR A 75 10.32 -2.14 3.13
N SER A 76 10.84 -1.06 2.54
CA SER A 76 10.25 0.27 2.68
C SER A 76 8.96 0.44 1.87
N ARG A 77 8.34 -0.64 1.37
CA ARG A 77 7.06 -0.56 0.68
C ARG A 77 5.94 -0.59 1.71
N ALA A 78 5.00 0.33 1.56
CA ALA A 78 3.76 0.31 2.30
C ALA A 78 2.55 0.41 1.35
N PHE A 79 1.42 -0.08 1.84
CA PHE A 79 0.13 -0.04 1.17
C PHE A 79 -0.68 1.12 1.76
N PHE A 80 -1.22 1.97 0.88
CA PHE A 80 -1.83 3.25 1.25
C PHE A 80 -3.16 3.43 0.55
N GLY A 81 -4.15 3.95 1.29
CA GLY A 81 -5.33 4.57 0.70
C GLY A 81 -5.09 6.07 0.56
N SER A 82 -4.82 6.55 -0.65
CA SER A 82 -4.87 7.99 -0.93
C SER A 82 -6.33 8.44 -0.83
N MET A 83 -6.64 9.33 0.12
CA MET A 83 -7.98 9.90 0.24
C MET A 83 -8.10 11.11 -0.68
N ASN A 84 -9.16 11.14 -1.49
CA ASN A 84 -9.39 12.20 -2.46
C ASN A 84 -9.92 13.47 -1.78
N MET A 85 -9.05 14.46 -1.57
CA MET A 85 -9.41 15.75 -0.97
C MET A 85 -10.22 16.67 -1.89
N THR A 86 -10.60 16.25 -3.10
CA THR A 86 -11.64 16.93 -3.90
C THR A 86 -13.01 16.25 -3.78
N SER A 87 -13.09 15.06 -3.19
CA SER A 87 -14.36 14.38 -2.94
C SER A 87 -15.12 15.04 -1.80
N PRO A 88 -16.44 15.32 -1.95
CA PRO A 88 -17.26 15.88 -0.88
C PRO A 88 -17.29 15.04 0.40
N ILE A 89 -17.39 13.71 0.28
CA ILE A 89 -17.45 12.79 1.43
C ILE A 89 -16.11 12.81 2.19
N MET A 90 -15.00 12.92 1.48
CA MET A 90 -13.67 12.98 2.07
C MET A 90 -13.32 14.34 2.69
N GLN A 91 -14.14 15.38 2.51
CA GLN A 91 -13.96 16.65 3.23
C GLN A 91 -14.20 16.49 4.73
N ASP A 92 -15.13 15.60 5.10
CA ASP A 92 -15.48 15.38 6.51
C ASP A 92 -14.36 14.59 7.20
N ALA A 93 -13.69 15.24 8.16
CA ALA A 93 -12.63 14.62 8.93
C ALA A 93 -13.13 13.42 9.74
N ALA A 94 -14.41 13.40 10.13
CA ALA A 94 -15.01 12.26 10.81
C ALA A 94 -15.06 11.02 9.93
N VAL A 95 -15.34 11.18 8.63
CA VAL A 95 -15.33 10.08 7.65
C VAL A 95 -13.92 9.53 7.49
N ARG A 96 -12.92 10.40 7.25
CA ARG A 96 -11.52 9.98 7.10
C ARG A 96 -11.02 9.21 8.34
N ARG A 97 -11.37 9.71 9.52
CA ARG A 97 -11.01 9.09 10.81
C ARG A 97 -11.72 7.75 11.02
N ALA A 98 -13.03 7.68 10.76
CA ALA A 98 -13.80 6.45 10.89
C ALA A 98 -13.30 5.35 9.94
N ILE A 99 -12.88 5.69 8.72
CA ILE A 99 -12.27 4.74 7.79
C ILE A 99 -10.95 4.20 8.35
N ALA A 100 -10.09 5.08 8.89
CA ALA A 100 -8.83 4.65 9.49
C ALA A 100 -9.03 3.72 10.71
N MET A 101 -10.06 3.99 11.53
CA MET A 101 -10.43 3.18 12.69
C MET A 101 -11.20 1.90 12.31
N GLY A 102 -11.87 1.88 11.16
CA GLY A 102 -12.76 0.80 10.73
C GLY A 102 -12.07 -0.32 9.96
N ILE A 103 -10.80 -0.16 9.57
CA ILE A 103 -10.04 -1.19 8.84
C ILE A 103 -9.13 -1.96 9.82
N ASN A 104 -9.38 -3.26 9.96
CA ASN A 104 -8.59 -4.12 10.84
C ASN A 104 -7.28 -4.57 10.17
N LYS A 105 -6.26 -3.70 10.21
CA LYS A 105 -4.94 -3.96 9.60
C LYS A 105 -4.24 -5.19 10.19
N GLU A 106 -4.32 -5.36 11.51
CA GLU A 106 -3.69 -6.51 12.18
C GLU A 106 -4.39 -7.83 11.82
N GLY A 107 -5.72 -7.83 11.81
CA GLY A 107 -6.53 -8.98 11.39
C GLY A 107 -6.28 -9.35 9.93
N PHE A 108 -6.16 -8.34 9.05
CA PHE A 108 -5.80 -8.51 7.64
C PHE A 108 -4.44 -9.22 7.50
N VAL A 109 -3.40 -8.69 8.14
CA VAL A 109 -2.05 -9.29 8.08
C VAL A 109 -2.05 -10.71 8.64
N LYS A 110 -2.66 -10.92 9.82
CA LYS A 110 -2.65 -12.22 10.48
C LYS A 110 -3.43 -13.29 9.71
N THR A 111 -4.59 -12.94 9.15
CA THR A 111 -5.55 -13.92 8.62
C THR A 111 -5.47 -14.07 7.12
N LEU A 112 -5.34 -12.96 6.38
CA LEU A 112 -5.35 -12.96 4.91
C LEU A 112 -3.95 -13.02 4.31
N LEU A 113 -2.93 -12.57 5.05
CA LEU A 113 -1.53 -12.69 4.62
C LEU A 113 -0.75 -13.78 5.39
N ASP A 114 -1.42 -14.57 6.24
CA ASP A 114 -0.79 -15.60 7.09
C ASP A 114 0.43 -15.09 7.90
N GLY A 115 0.34 -13.84 8.37
CA GLY A 115 1.43 -13.18 9.10
C GLY A 115 2.56 -12.64 8.23
N HIS A 116 2.51 -12.78 6.89
CA HIS A 116 3.50 -12.24 5.97
C HIS A 116 3.29 -10.75 5.67
N GLY A 117 3.40 -9.94 6.71
CA GLY A 117 3.32 -8.48 6.62
C GLY A 117 3.44 -7.84 8.00
N VAL A 118 3.43 -6.52 8.02
CA VAL A 118 3.39 -5.74 9.27
C VAL A 118 2.29 -4.69 9.12
N ALA A 119 1.43 -4.58 10.13
CA ALA A 119 0.40 -3.56 10.14
C ALA A 119 1.04 -2.17 10.18
N ALA A 120 0.74 -1.34 9.18
CA ALA A 120 1.37 -0.02 9.07
C ALA A 120 0.80 0.98 10.10
N THR A 121 1.70 1.55 10.91
CA THR A 121 1.44 2.65 11.85
C THR A 121 1.71 4.04 11.24
N GLY A 122 2.28 4.08 10.02
CA GLY A 122 2.60 5.30 9.29
C GLY A 122 3.20 4.99 7.92
N ALA A 123 3.91 5.95 7.33
CA ALA A 123 4.50 5.82 5.99
C ALA A 123 5.75 4.92 5.94
N PHE A 124 6.42 4.72 7.08
CA PHE A 124 7.70 4.04 7.15
C PHE A 124 7.67 2.87 8.14
N PRO A 125 8.25 1.71 7.77
CA PRO A 125 8.39 0.57 8.68
C PRO A 125 9.33 0.85 9.86
N ASP A 126 9.24 0.03 10.90
CA ASP A 126 10.09 0.07 12.11
C ASP A 126 11.60 -0.16 11.82
N GLY A 127 11.95 -0.77 10.68
CA GLY A 127 13.34 -0.81 10.21
C GLY A 127 14.01 0.57 10.03
N PHE A 128 13.23 1.65 9.94
CA PHE A 128 13.74 3.03 9.97
C PHE A 128 13.72 3.61 11.38
N SER A 129 14.78 3.32 12.15
CA SER A 129 14.83 3.54 13.60
C SER A 129 14.55 4.98 14.07
N THR A 130 14.77 6.00 13.23
CA THR A 130 14.60 7.42 13.61
C THR A 130 13.28 8.04 13.19
N PHE A 131 12.49 7.39 12.30
CA PHE A 131 11.27 8.00 11.75
C PHE A 131 10.16 7.02 11.36
N GLY A 132 10.37 5.71 11.51
CA GLY A 132 9.36 4.68 11.26
C GLY A 132 8.92 3.97 12.52
N GLY A 133 7.93 3.08 12.38
CA GLY A 133 7.46 2.21 13.44
C GLY A 133 6.90 2.96 14.66
N GLU A 134 7.49 2.73 15.84
CA GLU A 134 7.04 3.26 17.12
C GLU A 134 7.14 4.78 17.28
N ASN A 135 7.88 5.44 16.39
CA ASN A 135 8.02 6.90 16.38
C ASN A 135 6.70 7.60 15.98
N VAL A 136 5.77 6.89 15.33
CA VAL A 136 4.49 7.43 14.88
C VAL A 136 3.33 6.55 15.34
N LYS A 137 2.15 7.15 15.51
CA LYS A 137 0.93 6.45 15.90
C LYS A 137 -0.13 6.62 14.83
N ALA A 138 -0.74 5.52 14.41
CA ALA A 138 -1.95 5.53 13.62
C ALA A 138 -3.19 5.39 14.51
N GLU A 139 -4.35 5.75 13.97
CA GLU A 139 -5.62 5.34 14.54
C GLU A 139 -5.67 3.81 14.65
N ALA A 140 -6.05 3.33 15.83
CA ALA A 140 -6.21 1.91 16.10
C ALA A 140 -7.52 1.40 15.51
N TYR A 141 -7.60 0.09 15.25
CA TYR A 141 -8.86 -0.54 14.88
C TYR A 141 -9.84 -0.48 16.06
N ASP A 142 -10.86 0.36 15.93
CA ASP A 142 -11.90 0.60 16.93
C ASP A 142 -13.23 0.89 16.23
N PRO A 143 -13.98 -0.16 15.82
CA PRO A 143 -15.26 0.02 15.11
C PRO A 143 -16.33 0.69 15.99
N ALA A 144 -16.25 0.56 17.32
CA ALA A 144 -17.18 1.22 18.23
C ALA A 144 -16.91 2.73 18.28
N GLY A 145 -15.65 3.13 18.41
CA GLY A 145 -15.22 4.52 18.32
C GLY A 145 -15.51 5.12 16.94
N ALA A 146 -15.30 4.36 15.86
CA ALA A 146 -15.62 4.80 14.49
C ALA A 146 -17.11 5.14 14.33
N ARG A 147 -18.02 4.29 14.85
CA ARG A 147 -19.47 4.56 14.87
C ARG A 147 -19.80 5.85 15.62
N ALA A 148 -19.18 6.07 16.79
CA ALA A 148 -19.40 7.26 17.59
C ALA A 148 -18.86 8.53 16.88
N VAL A 149 -17.72 8.45 16.20
CA VAL A 149 -17.15 9.55 15.41
C VAL A 149 -18.11 9.96 14.29
N LEU A 150 -18.66 8.99 13.56
CA LEU A 150 -19.64 9.24 12.50
C LEU A 150 -20.92 9.86 13.03
N GLU A 151 -21.50 9.27 14.09
CA GLU A 151 -22.74 9.75 14.70
C GLU A 151 -22.62 11.18 15.24
N ASN A 152 -21.52 11.50 15.95
CA ASN A 152 -21.26 12.85 16.45
C ASN A 152 -21.09 13.88 15.32
N ALA A 153 -20.69 13.44 14.13
CA ALA A 153 -20.58 14.27 12.94
C ALA A 153 -21.89 14.34 12.13
N GLY A 154 -22.97 13.71 12.60
CA GLY A 154 -24.30 13.72 11.97
C GLY A 154 -24.52 12.63 10.92
N TRP A 155 -23.60 11.67 10.79
CA TRP A 155 -23.78 10.49 9.95
C TRP A 155 -24.55 9.42 10.72
N VAL A 156 -25.83 9.26 10.41
CA VAL A 156 -26.75 8.34 11.10
C VAL A 156 -27.50 7.50 10.08
N ASP A 157 -27.75 6.24 10.40
CA ASP A 157 -28.64 5.39 9.60
C ASP A 157 -30.08 5.84 9.86
N SER A 158 -30.61 6.61 8.91
CA SER A 158 -31.89 7.30 9.03
C SER A 158 -33.06 6.53 8.41
N ASP A 159 -32.76 5.60 7.48
CA ASP A 159 -33.75 4.79 6.76
C ASP A 159 -33.77 3.31 7.21
N GLY A 160 -32.82 2.89 8.04
CA GLY A 160 -32.71 1.56 8.63
C GLY A 160 -32.09 0.51 7.71
N ASP A 161 -31.45 0.91 6.60
CA ASP A 161 -30.81 -0.01 5.66
C ASP A 161 -29.39 -0.46 6.08
N GLY A 162 -28.88 0.11 7.17
CA GLY A 162 -27.56 -0.19 7.73
C GLY A 162 -26.44 0.71 7.21
N ILE A 163 -26.71 1.62 6.27
CA ILE A 163 -25.76 2.62 5.77
C ILE A 163 -26.11 3.97 6.39
N ARG A 164 -25.09 4.77 6.71
CA ARG A 164 -25.31 6.09 7.34
C ARG A 164 -25.59 7.15 6.29
N GLU A 165 -26.45 8.10 6.63
CA GLU A 165 -26.69 9.32 5.87
C GLU A 165 -26.35 10.58 6.64
N LYS A 166 -26.04 11.63 5.89
CA LYS A 166 -25.98 13.01 6.37
C LYS A 166 -26.53 13.92 5.28
N ASP A 167 -27.47 14.80 5.63
CA ASP A 167 -28.09 15.75 4.70
C ASP A 167 -28.67 15.10 3.42
N GLY A 168 -29.19 13.88 3.54
CA GLY A 168 -29.77 13.10 2.44
C GLY A 168 -28.74 12.42 1.52
N VAL A 169 -27.45 12.46 1.86
CA VAL A 169 -26.36 11.78 1.14
C VAL A 169 -25.99 10.50 1.88
N LYS A 170 -26.00 9.35 1.17
CA LYS A 170 -25.51 8.06 1.70
C LYS A 170 -23.99 8.06 1.80
N LEU A 171 -23.48 7.45 2.86
CA LEU A 171 -22.04 7.30 3.11
C LEU A 171 -21.47 6.14 2.29
N THR A 172 -21.41 6.34 0.97
CA THR A 172 -20.77 5.42 0.03
C THR A 172 -19.38 5.92 -0.34
N VAL A 173 -18.38 5.05 -0.25
CA VAL A 173 -16.99 5.32 -0.58
C VAL A 173 -16.61 4.53 -1.82
N ARG A 174 -16.22 5.21 -2.89
CA ARG A 174 -15.71 4.58 -4.11
C ARG A 174 -14.24 4.25 -3.95
N TRP A 175 -13.94 2.96 -3.95
CA TRP A 175 -12.63 2.40 -3.67
C TRP A 175 -11.97 1.92 -4.95
N LEU A 176 -11.01 2.69 -5.47
CA LEU A 176 -10.23 2.34 -6.64
C LEU A 176 -8.99 1.53 -6.23
N THR A 177 -8.75 0.41 -6.92
CA THR A 177 -7.51 -0.37 -6.77
C THR A 177 -7.18 -1.17 -8.04
N TYR A 178 -6.19 -2.07 -8.00
CA TYR A 178 -5.72 -2.81 -9.17
C TYR A 178 -5.20 -4.22 -8.87
N PRO A 179 -5.29 -5.16 -9.83
CA PRO A 179 -5.07 -6.59 -9.58
C PRO A 179 -3.59 -7.02 -9.60
N SER A 180 -2.68 -6.22 -10.17
CA SER A 180 -1.26 -6.63 -10.30
C SER A 180 -0.47 -6.65 -8.98
N ARG A 181 -1.13 -6.38 -7.86
CA ARG A 181 -0.64 -6.59 -6.49
C ARG A 181 -1.71 -7.38 -5.77
N GLN A 182 -1.44 -8.66 -5.50
CA GLN A 182 -2.44 -9.58 -4.96
C GLN A 182 -3.06 -9.10 -3.64
N GLU A 183 -2.32 -8.35 -2.82
CA GLU A 183 -2.81 -7.89 -1.52
C GLU A 183 -3.90 -6.82 -1.64
N LEU A 184 -3.93 -6.07 -2.74
CA LEU A 184 -4.81 -4.91 -2.91
C LEU A 184 -6.29 -5.27 -3.10
N PRO A 185 -6.67 -6.24 -3.97
CA PRO A 185 -8.04 -6.73 -4.03
C PRO A 185 -8.53 -7.32 -2.71
N LEU A 186 -7.71 -8.16 -2.05
CA LEU A 186 -8.07 -8.73 -0.74
C LEU A 186 -8.28 -7.63 0.32
N LEU A 187 -7.45 -6.59 0.32
CA LEU A 187 -7.60 -5.45 1.23
C LEU A 187 -8.91 -4.69 0.96
N ALA A 188 -9.28 -4.50 -0.31
CA ALA A 188 -10.52 -3.83 -0.68
C ALA A 188 -11.75 -4.59 -0.17
N GLU A 189 -11.79 -5.91 -0.35
CA GLU A 189 -12.87 -6.77 0.14
C GLU A 189 -12.94 -6.79 1.68
N SER A 190 -11.78 -6.91 2.34
CA SER A 190 -11.70 -6.84 3.81
C SER A 190 -12.17 -5.48 4.34
N ALA A 191 -11.82 -4.38 3.67
CA ALA A 191 -12.25 -3.04 4.04
C ALA A 191 -13.75 -2.85 3.80
N GLN A 192 -14.29 -3.34 2.67
CA GLN A 192 -15.73 -3.30 2.40
C GLN A 192 -16.52 -4.02 3.49
N ALA A 193 -16.07 -5.21 3.91
CA ALA A 193 -16.73 -5.95 4.99
C ALA A 193 -16.69 -5.18 6.33
N SER A 194 -15.52 -4.69 6.74
CA SER A 194 -15.36 -4.06 8.05
C SER A 194 -15.96 -2.65 8.12
N LEU A 195 -15.92 -1.89 7.02
CA LEU A 195 -16.50 -0.56 6.94
C LEU A 195 -18.04 -0.61 6.90
N LYS A 196 -18.62 -1.68 6.33
CA LYS A 196 -20.07 -1.92 6.40
C LYS A 196 -20.57 -2.06 7.84
N GLU A 197 -19.81 -2.68 8.73
CA GLU A 197 -20.19 -2.83 10.16
C GLU A 197 -20.32 -1.50 10.90
N ILE A 198 -19.71 -0.43 10.37
CA ILE A 198 -19.82 0.92 10.92
C ILE A 198 -20.74 1.82 10.09
N GLY A 199 -21.42 1.28 9.09
CA GLY A 199 -22.40 1.97 8.25
C GLY A 199 -21.79 2.77 7.10
N ILE A 200 -20.64 2.35 6.59
CA ILE A 200 -20.03 2.89 5.36
C ILE A 200 -20.18 1.83 4.27
N ASP A 201 -20.85 2.19 3.18
CA ASP A 201 -20.88 1.37 1.97
C ASP A 201 -19.61 1.58 1.15
N VAL A 202 -19.05 0.52 0.57
CA VAL A 202 -17.81 0.60 -0.20
C VAL A 202 -18.03 0.02 -1.58
N ASP A 203 -17.94 0.87 -2.60
CA ASP A 203 -18.06 0.50 -4.01
C ASP A 203 -16.66 0.23 -4.59
N ILE A 204 -16.29 -1.06 -4.73
CA ILE A 204 -14.96 -1.47 -5.16
C ILE A 204 -14.85 -1.46 -6.68
N ASN A 205 -13.87 -0.71 -7.19
CA ASN A 205 -13.40 -0.78 -8.57
C ASN A 205 -11.94 -1.29 -8.61
N CYS A 206 -11.77 -2.59 -8.84
CA CYS A 206 -10.45 -3.19 -9.06
C CYS A 206 -10.18 -3.35 -10.56
N THR A 207 -9.29 -2.52 -11.11
CA THR A 207 -9.06 -2.49 -12.56
C THR A 207 -7.60 -2.25 -12.94
N ALA A 208 -7.16 -2.89 -14.02
CA ALA A 208 -5.85 -2.61 -14.64
C ALA A 208 -5.79 -1.18 -15.22
N ASN A 209 -6.95 -0.63 -15.63
CA ASN A 209 -7.08 0.71 -16.23
C ASN A 209 -7.17 1.84 -15.20
N ARG A 210 -6.70 1.62 -13.97
CA ARG A 210 -6.79 2.59 -12.86
C ARG A 210 -6.34 4.01 -13.19
N ARG A 211 -5.42 4.17 -14.16
CA ARG A 211 -4.89 5.48 -14.57
C ARG A 211 -5.95 6.37 -15.21
N GLU A 212 -6.92 5.78 -15.90
CA GLU A 212 -8.04 6.52 -16.48
C GLU A 212 -8.95 7.06 -15.39
N PHE A 213 -9.28 6.24 -14.40
CA PHE A 213 -10.05 6.65 -13.21
C PHE A 213 -9.30 7.69 -12.37
N LEU A 214 -7.99 7.53 -12.18
CA LEU A 214 -7.18 8.52 -11.47
C LEU A 214 -7.16 9.90 -12.14
N ALA A 215 -7.29 9.96 -13.48
CA ALA A 215 -7.36 11.22 -14.21
C ALA A 215 -8.71 11.94 -14.01
N ASP A 216 -9.76 11.19 -13.69
CA ASP A 216 -11.07 11.72 -13.32
C ASP A 216 -11.23 11.68 -11.78
N MET A 217 -10.88 12.78 -11.13
CA MET A 217 -11.02 12.96 -9.68
C MET A 217 -12.47 12.84 -9.18
N SER A 218 -13.46 12.86 -10.09
CA SER A 218 -14.84 12.61 -9.72
C SER A 218 -15.21 11.13 -9.71
N SER A 219 -14.31 10.20 -10.06
CA SER A 219 -14.63 8.77 -10.21
C SER A 219 -14.24 7.88 -9.01
N TRP A 220 -13.55 8.42 -8.00
CA TRP A 220 -13.05 7.66 -6.85
C TRP A 220 -12.94 8.55 -5.60
N ASP A 221 -13.01 7.93 -4.42
CA ASP A 221 -12.86 8.61 -3.12
C ASP A 221 -11.62 8.12 -2.37
N ILE A 222 -11.29 6.84 -2.51
CA ILE A 222 -10.02 6.25 -2.04
C ILE A 222 -9.33 5.55 -3.20
N TYR A 223 -8.03 5.79 -3.35
CA TYR A 223 -7.17 4.99 -4.21
C TYR A 223 -6.21 4.16 -3.36
N ALA A 224 -6.47 2.86 -3.28
CA ALA A 224 -5.61 1.92 -2.58
C ALA A 224 -4.48 1.44 -3.50
N SER A 225 -3.24 1.72 -3.11
CA SER A 225 -2.03 1.42 -3.88
C SER A 225 -0.84 1.07 -3.00
N ALA A 226 0.30 0.75 -3.60
CA ALA A 226 1.53 0.46 -2.87
C ALA A 226 2.70 1.29 -3.39
N LEU A 227 3.46 1.91 -2.49
CA LEU A 227 4.61 2.77 -2.81
C LEU A 227 5.84 2.37 -2.01
N VAL A 228 7.01 2.42 -2.64
CA VAL A 228 8.31 2.36 -1.94
C VAL A 228 8.56 3.74 -1.34
N THR A 229 8.46 3.89 -0.02
CA THR A 229 8.45 5.21 0.62
C THR A 229 9.83 5.78 0.89
N ALA A 230 10.84 4.94 1.14
CA ALA A 230 12.21 5.36 1.41
C ALA A 230 13.24 4.61 0.54
N PRO A 231 13.22 4.77 -0.80
CA PRO A 231 14.09 4.03 -1.72
C PRO A 231 15.59 4.30 -1.51
N SER A 232 15.95 5.46 -0.97
CA SER A 232 17.33 5.84 -0.61
C SER A 232 17.66 5.62 0.86
N GLY A 233 16.73 5.05 1.64
CA GLY A 233 16.81 4.97 3.10
C GLY A 233 16.50 6.27 3.83
N ASP A 234 15.93 7.26 3.13
CA ASP A 234 15.65 8.61 3.64
C ASP A 234 14.16 8.97 3.48
N PRO A 235 13.54 9.70 4.43
CA PRO A 235 12.09 9.96 4.41
C PRO A 235 11.63 10.97 3.36
N GLN A 236 12.53 11.81 2.82
CA GLN A 236 12.15 12.93 1.96
C GLN A 236 11.41 12.51 0.69
N TYR A 237 11.79 11.37 0.09
CA TYR A 237 11.18 10.90 -1.15
C TYR A 237 9.65 10.78 -1.04
N PHE A 238 9.17 10.16 0.03
CA PHE A 238 7.74 9.97 0.26
C PHE A 238 7.02 11.31 0.32
N PHE A 239 7.45 12.20 1.22
CA PHE A 239 6.77 13.47 1.45
C PHE A 239 6.82 14.40 0.23
N THR A 240 7.98 14.52 -0.43
CA THR A 240 8.12 15.34 -1.64
C THR A 240 7.21 14.83 -2.77
N THR A 241 7.06 13.53 -2.94
CA THR A 241 6.29 12.98 -4.07
C THR A 241 4.81 12.81 -3.80
N SER A 242 4.41 12.69 -2.52
CA SER A 242 3.05 12.32 -2.12
C SER A 242 2.28 13.42 -1.38
N CYS A 243 2.96 14.41 -0.80
CA CYS A 243 2.35 15.43 0.07
C CYS A 243 2.48 16.86 -0.46
N ILE A 244 3.24 17.09 -1.54
CA ILE A 244 3.31 18.41 -2.19
C ILE A 244 2.24 18.48 -3.30
N PRO A 245 1.46 19.59 -3.39
CA PRO A 245 0.51 19.79 -4.49
C PRO A 245 1.16 19.65 -5.87
N GLY A 246 0.50 18.92 -6.77
CA GLY A 246 0.96 18.71 -8.16
C GLY A 246 2.03 17.64 -8.35
N MET A 247 2.49 16.97 -7.28
CA MET A 247 3.48 15.90 -7.39
C MET A 247 2.87 14.55 -7.75
N SER A 248 3.68 13.70 -8.39
CA SER A 248 3.24 12.50 -9.13
C SER A 248 2.50 11.43 -8.31
N TYR A 249 2.73 11.38 -7.00
CA TYR A 249 2.08 10.42 -6.10
C TYR A 249 1.10 11.09 -5.13
N ASN A 250 0.89 12.42 -5.23
CA ASN A 250 -0.17 13.13 -4.53
C ASN A 250 -1.51 12.94 -5.26
N PHE A 251 -1.96 11.69 -5.35
CA PHE A 251 -3.18 11.33 -6.08
C PHE A 251 -4.41 12.01 -5.50
N GLY A 252 -4.45 12.18 -4.18
CA GLY A 252 -5.61 12.72 -3.45
C GLY A 252 -5.73 14.24 -3.48
N ALA A 253 -4.87 14.96 -4.22
CA ALA A 253 -4.82 16.43 -4.19
C ALA A 253 -4.69 16.99 -2.76
N TYR A 254 -3.90 16.32 -1.91
CA TYR A 254 -3.59 16.81 -0.58
C TYR A 254 -2.85 18.15 -0.67
N ASP A 255 -3.31 19.12 0.12
CA ASP A 255 -2.68 20.43 0.24
C ASP A 255 -2.74 20.90 1.69
N ASN A 256 -1.56 21.08 2.28
CA ASN A 256 -1.41 21.66 3.61
C ASN A 256 -0.14 22.54 3.63
N PRO A 257 -0.27 23.87 3.80
CA PRO A 257 0.87 24.78 3.84
C PRO A 257 1.88 24.48 4.95
N GLU A 258 1.43 23.99 6.11
CA GLU A 258 2.32 23.65 7.23
C GLU A 258 3.19 22.44 6.88
N VAL A 259 2.60 21.40 6.28
CA VAL A 259 3.32 20.24 5.78
C VAL A 259 4.28 20.62 4.66
N THR A 260 3.85 21.47 3.73
CA THR A 260 4.72 21.96 2.64
C THR A 260 5.95 22.71 3.18
N ALA A 261 5.77 23.54 4.22
CA ALA A 261 6.88 24.25 4.86
C ALA A 261 7.84 23.30 5.58
N LEU A 262 7.35 22.24 6.24
CA LEU A 262 8.18 21.22 6.86
C LEU A 262 8.96 20.39 5.82
N ILE A 263 8.36 20.09 4.66
CA ILE A 263 9.05 19.41 3.56
C ILE A 263 10.18 20.29 3.01
N GLU A 264 9.96 21.60 2.91
CA GLU A 264 11.03 22.53 2.50
C GLU A 264 12.17 22.56 3.53
N GLN A 265 11.87 22.57 4.83
CA GLN A 265 12.88 22.44 5.88
C GLN A 265 13.66 21.13 5.77
N LEU A 266 12.95 20.01 5.60
CA LEU A 266 13.55 18.69 5.40
C LEU A 266 14.50 18.71 4.19
N SER A 267 14.17 19.41 3.10
CA SER A 267 15.03 19.49 1.91
C SER A 267 16.36 20.21 2.13
N LYS A 268 16.50 21.00 3.20
CA LYS A 268 17.68 21.82 3.54
C LYS A 268 18.45 21.29 4.76
N GLU A 269 17.94 20.25 5.42
CA GLU A 269 18.58 19.63 6.57
C GLU A 269 19.49 18.47 6.13
N PHE A 270 20.74 18.45 6.60
CA PHE A 270 21.75 17.46 6.22
C PHE A 270 22.09 16.48 7.35
N ASP A 271 21.69 16.78 8.59
CA ASP A 271 21.88 15.89 9.73
C ASP A 271 20.84 14.74 9.71
N PRO A 272 21.24 13.46 9.60
CA PRO A 272 20.31 12.35 9.51
C PRO A 272 19.35 12.19 10.70
N ALA A 273 19.78 12.56 11.92
CA ALA A 273 18.93 12.46 13.11
C ALA A 273 17.84 13.53 13.08
N LYS A 274 18.20 14.77 12.76
CA LYS A 274 17.23 15.88 12.61
C LYS A 274 16.25 15.66 11.46
N ARG A 275 16.70 15.06 10.36
CA ARG A 275 15.81 14.62 9.27
C ARG A 275 14.77 13.62 9.77
N GLY A 276 15.18 12.70 10.65
CA GLY A 276 14.29 11.78 11.34
C GLY A 276 13.25 12.49 12.20
N GLU A 277 13.67 13.44 13.05
CA GLU A 277 12.76 14.23 13.89
C GLU A 277 11.74 15.03 13.07
N LEU A 278 12.17 15.67 11.98
CA LEU A 278 11.29 16.36 11.04
C LEU A 278 10.30 15.40 10.40
N ALA A 279 10.75 14.20 10.02
CA ALA A 279 9.90 13.17 9.42
C ALA A 279 8.88 12.57 10.39
N VAL A 280 9.15 12.56 11.70
CA VAL A 280 8.17 12.15 12.73
C VAL A 280 7.08 13.20 12.93
N THR A 281 7.43 14.48 12.72
CA THR A 281 6.47 15.60 12.83
C THR A 281 5.55 15.69 11.60
N LEU A 282 6.09 15.34 10.43
CA LEU A 282 5.39 15.27 9.14
C LEU A 282 4.40 14.10 9.06
#